data_AF-A0A8J3HYY6-F1
#
_entry.id   AF-A0A8J3HYY6-F1
#
_cell.length_a   1.000
_cell.length_b   1.000
_cell.length_c   1.000
_cell.angle_alpha   90.00
_cell.angle_beta   90.00
_cell.angle_gamma   90.00
#
_symmetry.space_group_name_H-M   'P 1'
#
loop_
_entity.id
_entity.type
_entity.pdbx_description
1 polymer ?
#
loop_
_entity_poly.entity_id
_entity_poly.type
_entity_poly.pdbx_seq_one_letter_code
_entity_poly.pdbx_strand_id
1 'polypeptide(L)'
;MAEEHRRDDEQREGQFDPQINAAREAAENKINRIIDDFAKKVPGGEQFKEKAKDMAGGALNMVQDEARKRSGGILGQAGNVLSRLFGGSRSER
;
A
#
# COMPACT_ATOMS: atom_id res chain seq x y z
N MET A 1 0.37 -13.95 -39.34
CA MET A 1 1.26 -14.09 -38.18
C MET A 1 0.93 -12.93 -37.26
N ALA A 2 0.02 -13.15 -36.31
CA ALA A 2 -0.56 -12.11 -35.44
C ALA A 2 -0.59 -12.66 -34.02
N GLU A 3 0.59 -12.94 -33.47
CA GLU A 3 0.79 -13.46 -32.12
C GLU A 3 2.08 -12.85 -31.56
N GLU A 4 2.04 -11.59 -31.19
CA GLU A 4 3.00 -11.00 -30.26
C GLU A 4 2.44 -9.66 -29.78
N HIS A 5 2.67 -9.33 -28.51
CA HIS A 5 2.18 -8.13 -27.79
C HIS A 5 0.80 -8.19 -27.12
N ARG A 6 0.44 -9.31 -26.50
CA ARG A 6 -0.59 -9.36 -25.43
C ARG A 6 -0.02 -9.89 -24.10
N ARG A 7 1.20 -9.50 -23.72
CA ARG A 7 1.84 -10.06 -22.51
C ARG A 7 2.57 -9.04 -21.61
N ASP A 8 2.34 -7.74 -21.78
CA ASP A 8 3.09 -6.74 -21.01
C ASP A 8 2.23 -5.94 -20.00
N ASP A 9 0.90 -6.06 -20.03
CA ASP A 9 0.00 -5.30 -19.14
C ASP A 9 -0.26 -5.97 -17.77
N GLU A 10 0.12 -7.23 -17.56
CA GLU A 10 -0.21 -7.98 -16.33
C GLU A 10 0.83 -7.86 -15.18
N GLN A 11 1.94 -7.12 -15.35
CA GLN A 11 3.07 -7.22 -14.41
C GLN A 11 3.25 -6.05 -13.42
N ARG A 12 2.37 -5.04 -13.40
CA ARG A 12 2.55 -3.84 -12.55
C ARG A 12 1.58 -3.67 -11.38
N GLU A 13 0.64 -4.59 -11.18
CA GLU A 13 -0.24 -4.56 -10.01
C GLU A 13 0.46 -5.07 -8.72
N GLY A 14 1.61 -5.74 -8.82
CA GLY A 14 2.29 -6.35 -7.66
C GLY A 14 3.53 -5.63 -7.11
N GLN A 15 4.01 -4.53 -7.71
CA GLN A 15 5.28 -3.90 -7.29
C GLN A 15 5.15 -2.92 -6.11
N PHE A 16 3.99 -2.29 -5.93
CA PHE A 16 3.77 -1.35 -4.83
C PHE A 16 3.40 -2.05 -3.52
N ASP A 17 2.75 -3.21 -3.60
CA ASP A 17 2.38 -4.00 -2.44
C ASP A 17 3.56 -4.40 -1.52
N PRO A 18 4.69 -4.93 -2.03
CA PRO A 18 5.82 -5.28 -1.16
C PRO A 18 6.43 -4.04 -0.49
N GLN A 19 6.46 -2.88 -1.15
CA GLN A 19 6.97 -1.64 -0.55
C GLN A 19 6.01 -1.09 0.51
N ILE A 20 4.70 -1.11 0.26
CA ILE A 20 3.67 -0.69 1.22
C ILE A 20 3.69 -1.62 2.45
N ASN A 21 3.84 -2.93 2.24
CA ASN A 21 3.98 -3.90 3.33
C ASN A 21 5.25 -3.64 4.17
N ALA A 22 6.39 -3.40 3.53
CA ALA A 22 7.65 -3.09 4.23
C ALA A 22 7.56 -1.78 5.02
N ALA A 23 6.93 -0.74 4.44
CA ALA A 23 6.71 0.53 5.12
C ALA A 23 5.79 0.38 6.33
N ARG A 24 4.72 -0.41 6.20
CA ARG A 24 3.85 -0.77 7.32
C ARG A 24 4.62 -1.46 8.43
N GLU A 25 5.39 -2.51 8.12
CA GLU A 25 6.13 -3.28 9.12
C GLU A 25 7.14 -2.40 9.88
N ALA A 26 7.84 -1.51 9.16
CA ALA A 26 8.75 -0.55 9.78
C ALA A 26 8.01 0.43 10.71
N ALA A 27 6.84 0.93 10.30
CA ALA A 27 6.01 1.81 11.13
C ALA A 27 5.47 1.08 12.37
N GLU A 28 4.97 -0.15 12.20
CA GLU A 28 4.47 -1.01 13.26
C GLU A 28 5.56 -1.27 14.32
N ASN A 29 6.76 -1.64 13.88
CA ASN A 29 7.92 -1.82 14.76
C ASN A 29 8.28 -0.55 15.54
N LYS A 30 8.22 0.63 14.89
CA LYS A 30 8.51 1.90 15.56
C LYS A 30 7.45 2.25 16.59
N ILE A 31 6.17 2.09 16.26
CA ILE A 31 5.06 2.35 17.18
C ILE A 31 5.11 1.38 18.36
N ASN A 32 5.36 0.10 18.12
CA ASN A 32 5.48 -0.92 19.17
C ASN A 32 6.56 -0.56 20.19
N ARG A 33 7.74 -0.09 19.75
CA ARG A 33 8.80 0.39 20.65
C ARG A 33 8.37 1.60 21.48
N ILE A 34 7.68 2.57 20.87
CA ILE A 34 7.18 3.75 21.59
C ILE A 34 6.15 3.34 22.65
N ILE A 35 5.24 2.43 22.31
CA ILE A 35 4.25 1.89 23.26
C ILE A 35 4.97 1.16 24.39
N ASP A 36 5.98 0.34 24.09
CA ASP A 36 6.77 -0.37 25.09
C ASP A 36 7.49 0.59 26.04
N ASP A 37 8.11 1.65 25.52
CA ASP A 37 8.82 2.65 26.32
C ASP A 37 7.86 3.49 27.16
N PHE A 38 6.65 3.77 26.65
CA PHE A 38 5.62 4.49 27.38
C PHE A 38 5.00 3.63 28.49
N ALA A 39 4.72 2.36 28.21
CA ALA A 39 4.16 1.40 29.17
C ALA A 39 5.06 1.23 30.40
N LYS A 40 6.38 1.19 30.20
CA LYS A 40 7.37 1.14 31.29
C LYS A 40 7.39 2.38 32.17
N LYS A 41 7.03 3.55 31.62
CA LYS A 41 7.06 4.84 32.32
C LYS A 41 5.78 5.14 33.08
N VAL A 42 4.68 4.47 32.72
CA VAL A 42 3.37 4.68 33.35
C VAL A 42 3.12 3.57 34.37
N PRO A 43 2.85 3.89 35.65
CA PRO A 43 2.44 2.89 36.63
C PRO A 43 1.20 2.13 36.15
N GLY A 44 1.32 0.80 36.04
CA GLY A 44 0.26 -0.05 35.48
C GLY A 44 0.11 0.04 33.95
N GLY A 45 1.02 0.70 33.21
CA GLY A 45 0.96 0.84 31.76
C GLY A 45 1.12 -0.48 31.00
N GLU A 46 1.87 -1.44 31.55
CA GLU A 46 2.10 -2.77 30.96
C GLU A 46 0.79 -3.53 30.68
N GLN A 47 -0.26 -3.33 31.48
CA GLN A 47 -1.56 -4.00 31.27
C GLN A 47 -2.30 -3.50 30.03
N PHE A 48 -1.98 -2.30 29.54
CA PHE A 48 -2.62 -1.66 28.38
C PHE A 48 -1.78 -1.75 27.11
N LYS A 49 -0.51 -2.15 27.24
CA LYS A 49 0.47 -2.22 26.15
C LYS A 49 -0.04 -3.05 24.97
N GLU A 50 -0.48 -4.28 25.20
CA GLU A 50 -0.95 -5.17 24.13
C GLU A 50 -2.18 -4.59 23.43
N LYS A 51 -3.14 -4.07 24.19
CA LYS A 51 -4.32 -3.39 23.62
C LYS A 51 -3.95 -2.16 22.78
N ALA A 52 -2.94 -1.39 23.20
CA ALA A 52 -2.46 -0.24 22.45
C ALA A 52 -1.76 -0.67 21.14
N LYS A 53 -0.99 -1.77 21.16
CA LYS A 53 -0.37 -2.34 19.95
C LYS A 53 -1.42 -2.85 18.98
N ASP A 54 -2.43 -3.57 19.46
CA ASP A 54 -3.54 -4.05 18.63
C ASP A 54 -4.29 -2.91 17.95
N MET A 55 -4.58 -1.84 18.72
CA MET A 55 -5.23 -0.65 18.17
C MET A 55 -4.37 0.05 17.12
N ALA A 56 -3.06 0.18 17.38
CA ALA A 56 -2.11 0.76 16.44
C ALA A 56 -2.00 -0.07 15.16
N GLY A 57 -1.93 -1.41 15.27
CA GLY A 57 -1.92 -2.33 14.14
C GLY A 57 -3.20 -2.21 13.30
N GLY A 58 -4.36 -2.11 13.96
CA GLY A 58 -5.64 -1.86 13.29
C GLY A 58 -5.66 -0.54 12.51
N ALA A 59 -5.14 0.55 13.09
CA ALA A 59 -5.04 1.84 12.42
C ALA A 59 -4.08 1.80 11.22
N LEU A 60 -2.93 1.11 11.37
CA LEU A 60 -1.97 0.93 10.27
C LEU A 60 -2.56 0.14 9.10
N ASN A 61 -3.43 -0.86 9.36
CA ASN A 61 -4.15 -1.57 8.31
C ASN A 61 -5.04 -0.63 7.51
N MET A 62 -5.80 0.27 8.17
CA MET A 62 -6.64 1.24 7.48
C MET A 62 -5.82 2.21 6.61
N VAL A 63 -4.65 2.65 7.11
CA VAL A 63 -3.73 3.51 6.35
C VAL A 63 -3.14 2.77 5.15
N GLN A 64 -2.76 1.50 5.33
CA GLN A 64 -2.29 0.63 4.25
C GLN A 64 -3.37 0.44 3.17
N ASP A 65 -4.61 0.19 3.57
CA ASP A 65 -5.74 0.01 2.64
C ASP A 65 -6.03 1.29 1.85
N GLU A 66 -5.99 2.45 2.51
CA GLU A 66 -6.14 3.75 1.85
C GLU A 66 -4.97 4.03 0.89
N ALA A 67 -3.75 3.70 1.29
CA ALA A 67 -2.57 3.82 0.44
C ALA A 67 -2.69 2.93 -0.81
N ARG A 68 -3.14 1.67 -0.66
CA ARG A 68 -3.41 0.75 -1.76
C ARG A 68 -4.51 1.25 -2.70
N LYS A 69 -5.60 1.79 -2.14
CA LYS A 69 -6.69 2.39 -2.94
C LYS A 69 -6.21 3.58 -3.75
N ARG A 70 -5.40 4.44 -3.14
CA ARG A 70 -4.83 5.63 -3.83
C ARG A 70 -3.80 5.25 -4.87
N SER A 71 -2.89 4.31 -4.57
CA SER A 71 -1.92 3.83 -5.55
C SER A 71 -2.61 3.16 -6.73
N GLY A 72 -3.61 2.31 -6.48
CA GLY A 72 -4.43 1.70 -7.52
C GLY A 72 -5.23 2.72 -8.34
N GLY A 73 -5.82 3.72 -7.70
CA GLY A 73 -6.59 4.77 -8.38
C GLY A 73 -5.75 5.70 -9.26
N ILE A 74 -4.55 6.08 -8.80
CA ILE A 74 -3.62 6.93 -9.54
C ILE A 74 -3.02 6.17 -10.74
N LEU A 75 -2.62 4.90 -10.56
CA LEU A 75 -2.18 4.05 -11.67
C LEU A 75 -3.30 3.78 -12.67
N GLY A 76 -4.52 3.56 -12.21
CA GLY A 76 -5.69 3.39 -13.08
C GLY A 76 -6.00 4.63 -13.91
N GLN A 77 -5.90 5.84 -13.32
CA GLN A 77 -6.07 7.09 -14.07
C GLN A 77 -4.91 7.35 -15.03
N ALA A 78 -3.66 7.15 -14.59
CA ALA A 78 -2.48 7.34 -15.44
C ALA A 78 -2.49 6.35 -16.62
N GLY A 79 -2.84 5.09 -16.39
CA GLY A 79 -3.03 4.08 -17.42
C GLY A 79 -4.11 4.48 -18.43
N ASN A 80 -5.25 4.99 -17.97
CA ASN A 80 -6.32 5.45 -18.87
C ASN A 80 -5.93 6.68 -19.71
N VAL A 81 -5.17 7.62 -19.13
CA VAL A 81 -4.68 8.80 -19.86
C VAL A 81 -3.63 8.39 -20.88
N LEU A 82 -2.67 7.52 -20.50
CA LEU A 82 -1.66 7.00 -21.40
C LEU A 82 -2.28 6.14 -22.52
N SER A 83 -3.28 5.31 -22.22
CA SER A 83 -4.03 4.54 -23.24
C SER A 83 -4.79 5.44 -24.20
N ARG A 84 -5.31 6.60 -23.78
CA ARG A 84 -5.91 7.57 -24.70
C ARG A 84 -4.87 8.30 -25.55
N LEU A 85 -3.71 8.60 -24.97
CA LEU A 85 -2.64 9.35 -25.63
C LEU A 85 -1.84 8.49 -26.64
N PHE A 86 -1.68 7.19 -26.36
CA PHE A 86 -0.92 6.25 -27.19
C PHE A 86 -1.78 5.21 -27.93
N GLY A 87 -3.02 4.98 -27.48
CA GLY A 87 -3.98 4.06 -28.15
C GLY A 87 -4.95 4.75 -29.11
N GLY A 88 -4.96 6.09 -29.17
CA GLY A 88 -5.88 6.88 -30.00
C GLY A 88 -5.52 7.01 -31.49
N SER A 89 -4.38 6.45 -31.93
CA SER A 89 -3.89 6.62 -33.32
C SER A 89 -3.73 5.30 -34.06
N ARG A 90 -4.81 4.51 -34.18
CA ARG A 90 -4.98 3.57 -35.31
C ARG A 90 -6.42 3.03 -35.41
N SER A 91 -7.34 3.88 -35.86
CA SER A 91 -8.58 3.43 -36.50
C SER A 91 -8.98 4.41 -37.59
N GLU A 92 -8.10 4.53 -38.59
CA GLU A 92 -8.43 5.05 -39.91
C GLU A 92 -7.79 4.09 -40.92
N ARG A 93 -8.57 3.09 -41.31
CA ARG A 93 -8.69 2.49 -42.65
C ARG A 93 -9.43 1.16 -42.59
#